data_AF-A0A2R6P2H5-F1
#
_entry.id   AF-A0A2R6P2H5-F1
#
_cell.length_a   1.000
_cell.length_b   1.000
_cell.length_c   1.000
_cell.angle_alpha   90.00
_cell.angle_beta   90.00
_cell.angle_gamma   90.00
#
_symmetry.space_group_name_H-M   'P 1'
#
loop_
_entity.id
_entity.type
_entity.pdbx_description
1 polymer ?
#
loop_
_entity_poly.entity_id
_entity_poly.type
_entity_poly.pdbx_seq_one_letter_code
_entity_poly.pdbx_strand_id
1 'polypeptide(L)'
;MNFCVWAKRPARDINAFEQLGNSGLNWESYQKYTLRAEQFTPADRNQLAEFDWGIYTSRYCGDSGPVKTTSSWTHHLADKLYLSSLENMGVKTVEDPYGGDLVKADRTEFLGGVSVYWGVPEQLVDSEDKIEAQNAPFRQGPSKLSSLYAGNRFVVFAIIKHENFEMPAEMIICAHHNSGEQLRFTVAVEEHRTIGAAAAFDPHSGCSPYHHGSEGRQPS
;
A
#
# COMPACT_ATOMS: atom_id res chain seq x y z
N MET A 1 16.24 -12.29 5.22
CA MET A 1 17.31 -11.28 5.09
C MET A 1 16.71 -10.05 4.41
N ASN A 2 17.11 -8.83 4.79
CA ASN A 2 16.64 -7.57 4.18
C ASN A 2 17.84 -6.74 3.66
N PHE A 3 17.57 -5.63 2.97
CA PHE A 3 18.60 -4.78 2.33
C PHE A 3 19.05 -3.58 3.18
N CYS A 4 18.73 -3.57 4.47
CA CYS A 4 19.09 -2.47 5.40
C CYS A 4 18.61 -1.06 4.99
N VAL A 5 17.61 -0.96 4.11
CA VAL A 5 17.01 0.34 3.73
C VAL A 5 16.08 0.82 4.85
N TRP A 6 16.35 2.01 5.36
CA TRP A 6 15.46 2.71 6.29
C TRP A 6 14.68 3.79 5.56
N ALA A 7 13.37 3.60 5.41
CA ALA A 7 12.48 4.53 4.73
C ALA A 7 11.16 4.69 5.50
N LYS A 8 10.65 5.91 5.58
CA LYS A 8 9.32 6.22 6.14
C LYS A 8 8.29 6.26 5.01
N ARG A 9 7.06 5.83 5.29
CA ARG A 9 5.97 5.90 4.33
C ARG A 9 5.53 7.36 4.11
N PRO A 10 4.88 7.71 2.99
CA PRO A 10 4.28 9.03 2.85
C PRO A 10 3.20 9.26 3.92
N ALA A 11 3.10 10.50 4.42
CA ALA A 11 2.10 10.90 5.42
C ALA A 11 0.68 10.60 4.94
N ARG A 12 0.41 10.84 3.65
CA ARG A 12 -0.89 10.54 3.02
C ARG A 12 -1.29 9.07 3.16
N ASP A 13 -0.36 8.15 2.89
CA ASP A 13 -0.64 6.71 2.94
C ASP A 13 -0.90 6.26 4.37
N ILE A 14 -0.19 6.82 5.35
CA ILE A 14 -0.43 6.53 6.76
C ILE A 14 -1.76 7.12 7.24
N ASN A 15 -2.06 8.37 6.88
CA ASN A 15 -3.32 9.04 7.24
C ASN A 15 -4.56 8.32 6.66
N ALA A 16 -4.40 7.57 5.57
CA ALA A 16 -5.48 6.77 5.01
C ALA A 16 -5.99 5.69 6.00
N PHE A 17 -5.15 5.18 6.90
CA PHE A 17 -5.59 4.20 7.89
C PHE A 17 -6.63 4.79 8.85
N GLU A 18 -6.42 6.03 9.32
CA GLU A 18 -7.39 6.74 10.14
C GLU A 18 -8.68 7.02 9.36
N GLN A 19 -8.59 7.40 8.09
CA GLN A 19 -9.76 7.60 7.22
C GLN A 19 -10.58 6.32 7.00
N LEU A 20 -9.94 5.16 7.08
CA LEU A 20 -10.59 3.85 7.03
C LEU A 20 -11.21 3.41 8.37
N GLY A 21 -11.21 4.28 9.38
CA GLY A 21 -11.82 4.04 10.69
C GLY A 21 -10.86 3.56 11.78
N ASN A 22 -9.54 3.55 11.52
CA ASN A 22 -8.55 3.18 12.54
C ASN A 22 -8.08 4.41 13.33
N SER A 23 -8.91 4.86 14.26
CA SER A 23 -8.65 6.05 15.06
C SER A 23 -7.26 6.04 15.71
N GLY A 24 -6.50 7.12 15.53
CA GLY A 24 -5.15 7.27 16.07
C GLY A 24 -4.05 6.61 15.25
N LEU A 25 -4.35 5.93 14.14
CA LEU A 25 -3.36 5.46 13.17
C LEU A 25 -3.20 6.47 12.04
N ASN A 26 -2.42 7.53 12.30
CA ASN A 26 -2.14 8.62 11.36
C ASN A 26 -0.64 8.96 11.37
N TRP A 27 -0.24 9.91 10.53
CA TRP A 27 1.15 10.29 10.34
C TRP A 27 1.79 10.79 11.64
N GLU A 28 1.06 11.56 12.45
CA GLU A 28 1.59 12.10 13.70
C GLU A 28 1.95 10.98 14.69
N SER A 29 1.04 10.01 14.88
CA SER A 29 1.31 8.87 15.76
C SER A 29 2.41 7.98 15.20
N TYR A 30 2.41 7.71 13.90
CA TYR A 30 3.47 6.97 13.22
C TYR A 30 4.84 7.64 13.38
N GLN A 31 4.92 8.96 13.14
CA GLN A 31 6.16 9.72 13.28
C GLN A 31 6.66 9.65 14.72
N LYS A 32 5.78 9.88 15.71
CA LYS A 32 6.14 9.75 17.13
C LYS A 32 6.77 8.40 17.47
N TYR A 33 6.19 7.29 16.99
CA TYR A 33 6.72 5.96 17.28
C TYR A 33 7.99 5.64 16.49
N THR A 34 8.12 6.10 15.25
CA THR A 34 9.35 5.90 14.46
C THR A 34 10.53 6.66 15.06
N LEU A 35 10.32 7.92 15.52
CA LEU A 35 11.35 8.69 16.22
C LEU A 35 11.81 7.98 17.50
N ARG A 36 10.89 7.39 18.27
CA ARG A 36 11.23 6.63 19.48
C ARG A 36 12.04 5.35 19.17
N ALA A 37 11.81 4.73 18.01
CA ALA A 37 12.51 3.52 17.61
C ALA A 37 13.92 3.81 17.06
N GLU A 38 14.16 5.02 16.58
CA GLU A 38 15.33 5.39 15.78
C GLU A 38 16.41 6.12 16.60
N GLN A 39 17.67 5.81 16.29
CA GLN A 39 18.85 6.60 16.62
C GLN A 39 19.64 6.85 15.33
N PHE A 40 19.41 8.01 14.73
CA PHE A 40 20.04 8.43 13.50
C PHE A 40 21.40 9.08 13.76
N THR A 41 22.41 8.59 13.06
CA THR A 41 23.74 9.20 13.00
C THR A 41 23.85 10.00 11.70
N PRO A 42 24.01 11.32 11.78
CA PRO A 42 24.15 12.15 10.58
C PRO A 42 25.49 11.90 9.88
N ALA A 43 25.50 12.18 8.58
CA ALA A 43 26.72 12.19 7.78
C ALA A 43 27.70 13.26 8.31
N ASP A 44 29.00 12.97 8.24
CA ASP A 44 30.03 13.93 8.62
C ASP A 44 30.21 15.03 7.55
N ARG A 45 30.99 16.06 7.86
CA ARG A 45 31.21 17.19 6.93
C ARG A 45 31.87 16.78 5.61
N ASN A 46 32.69 15.73 5.61
CA ASN A 46 33.37 15.28 4.41
C ASN A 46 32.37 14.57 3.48
N GLN A 47 31.49 13.75 4.05
CA GLN A 47 30.40 13.11 3.32
C GLN A 47 29.42 14.14 2.73
N LEU A 48 29.06 15.17 3.51
CA LEU A 48 28.19 16.26 3.06
C LEU A 48 28.84 17.13 1.96
N ALA A 49 30.16 17.30 1.99
CA ALA A 49 30.88 18.08 0.98
C ALA A 49 30.95 17.39 -0.39
N GLU A 50 30.95 16.05 -0.40
CA GLU A 50 30.99 15.26 -1.63
C GLU A 50 29.60 15.19 -2.29
N PHE A 51 28.54 15.18 -1.47
CA PHE A 51 27.16 15.06 -1.93
C PHE A 51 26.23 15.97 -1.13
N ASP A 52 25.61 16.93 -1.81
CA ASP A 52 24.63 17.90 -1.27
C ASP A 52 23.29 17.23 -0.86
N TRP A 53 23.30 15.93 -0.57
CA TRP A 53 22.13 15.05 -0.40
C TRP A 53 21.96 14.53 1.02
N GLY A 54 22.91 14.80 1.92
CA GLY A 54 22.75 14.49 3.34
C GLY A 54 21.88 15.50 4.09
N ILE A 55 21.03 16.24 3.37
CA ILE A 55 20.07 17.16 3.96
C ILE A 55 19.00 16.31 4.64
N TYR A 56 19.10 16.25 5.97
CA TYR A 56 18.05 15.74 6.82
C TYR A 56 17.62 16.86 7.76
N THR A 57 16.37 16.81 8.16
CA THR A 57 15.80 17.66 9.18
C THR A 57 15.76 16.85 10.46
N SER A 58 16.47 17.30 11.48
CA SER A 58 16.54 16.60 12.77
C SER A 58 15.17 16.27 13.37
N ARG A 59 14.13 17.07 13.09
CA ARG A 59 12.75 16.81 13.55
C ARG A 59 12.14 15.50 13.01
N TYR A 60 12.68 14.96 11.92
CA TYR A 60 12.21 13.73 11.29
C TYR A 60 13.06 12.51 11.64
N CYS A 61 14.11 12.65 12.44
CA CYS A 61 15.01 11.55 12.81
C CYS A 61 15.08 11.38 14.33
N GLY A 62 14.96 10.14 14.81
CA GLY A 62 15.15 9.82 16.23
C GLY A 62 16.62 9.88 16.63
N ASP A 63 16.92 10.07 17.91
CA ASP A 63 18.29 10.21 18.44
C ASP A 63 18.64 9.24 19.58
N SER A 64 17.67 8.46 20.04
CA SER A 64 17.75 7.73 21.31
C SER A 64 17.14 6.33 21.26
N GLY A 65 16.59 5.94 20.12
CA GLY A 65 15.98 4.64 19.91
C GLY A 65 16.99 3.50 19.73
N PRO A 66 16.55 2.24 19.88
CA PRO A 66 17.43 1.08 19.75
C PRO A 66 17.87 0.78 18.31
N VAL A 67 17.16 1.28 17.30
CA VAL A 67 17.48 1.05 15.88
C VAL A 67 18.44 2.12 15.41
N LYS A 68 19.70 1.73 15.21
CA LYS A 68 20.74 2.63 14.69
C LYS A 68 20.57 2.81 13.19
N THR A 69 20.38 4.04 12.75
CA THR A 69 20.25 4.41 11.34
C THR A 69 21.34 5.42 10.98
N THR A 70 21.73 5.46 9.71
CA THR A 70 22.75 6.38 9.21
C THR A 70 22.53 6.56 7.71
N SER A 71 23.10 7.62 7.15
CA SER A 71 23.21 7.75 5.70
C SER A 71 24.19 6.72 5.15
N SER A 72 24.00 6.32 3.89
CA SER A 72 24.96 5.46 3.19
C SER A 72 26.34 6.12 3.19
N TRP A 73 27.39 5.31 3.43
CA TRP A 73 28.76 5.80 3.36
C TRP A 73 29.26 5.97 1.93
N THR A 74 28.66 5.24 1.00
CA THR A 74 29.08 5.21 -0.40
C THR A 74 27.98 5.80 -1.25
N HIS A 75 28.33 6.87 -1.95
CA HIS A 75 27.54 7.48 -3.00
C HIS A 75 28.38 7.41 -4.28
N HIS A 76 27.74 7.09 -5.40
CA HIS A 76 28.40 7.02 -6.69
C HIS A 76 28.08 8.24 -7.53
N LEU A 77 28.99 8.63 -8.42
CA LEU A 77 28.74 9.68 -9.41
C LEU A 77 27.46 9.41 -10.23
N ALA A 78 27.13 8.13 -10.44
CA ALA A 78 25.90 7.71 -11.09
C ALA A 78 24.64 8.23 -10.38
N ASP A 79 24.63 8.28 -9.04
CA ASP A 79 23.51 8.81 -8.26
C ASP A 79 23.29 10.30 -8.56
N LYS A 80 24.39 11.05 -8.78
CA LYS A 80 24.33 12.49 -9.08
C LYS A 80 23.74 12.74 -10.44
N LEU A 81 24.25 12.01 -11.43
CA LEU A 81 23.76 12.08 -12.79
C LEU A 81 22.29 11.66 -12.86
N TYR A 82 21.90 10.63 -12.10
CA TYR A 82 20.52 10.18 -12.02
C TYR A 82 19.60 11.26 -11.44
N LEU A 83 19.93 11.81 -10.27
CA LEU A 83 19.12 12.85 -9.63
C LEU A 83 19.03 14.13 -10.47
N SER A 84 20.15 14.62 -11.01
CA SER A 84 20.12 15.79 -11.91
C SER A 84 19.32 15.54 -13.18
N SER A 85 19.31 14.30 -13.70
CA SER A 85 18.47 13.95 -14.83
C SER A 85 16.98 14.01 -14.47
N LEU A 86 16.61 13.54 -13.28
CA LEU A 86 15.23 13.63 -12.79
C LEU A 86 14.79 15.09 -12.61
N GLU A 87 15.63 15.94 -12.02
CA GLU A 87 15.37 17.37 -11.88
C GLU A 87 15.17 18.06 -13.24
N ASN A 88 16.05 17.76 -14.21
CA ASN A 88 15.92 18.27 -15.58
C ASN A 88 14.64 17.77 -16.29
N MET A 89 14.11 16.62 -15.88
CA MET A 89 12.81 16.09 -16.34
C MET A 89 11.62 16.68 -15.57
N GLY A 90 11.84 17.64 -14.67
CA GLY A 90 10.79 18.31 -13.89
C GLY A 90 10.37 17.55 -12.63
N VAL A 91 11.07 16.48 -12.24
CA VAL A 91 10.84 15.82 -10.95
C VAL A 91 11.35 16.74 -9.86
N LYS A 92 10.47 17.10 -8.93
CA LYS A 92 10.83 17.96 -7.80
C LYS A 92 11.67 17.19 -6.79
N THR A 93 12.71 17.79 -6.28
CA THR A 93 13.46 17.21 -5.16
C THR A 93 12.66 17.41 -3.87
N VAL A 94 12.64 16.38 -3.02
CA VAL A 94 12.04 16.47 -1.68
C VAL A 94 13.05 17.13 -0.75
N GLU A 95 12.58 17.98 0.16
CA GLU A 95 13.43 18.56 1.20
C GLU A 95 14.01 17.48 2.14
N ASP A 96 13.21 16.49 2.52
CA ASP A 96 13.63 15.40 3.40
C ASP A 96 12.82 14.11 3.14
N PRO A 97 13.47 12.98 2.80
CA PRO A 97 12.77 11.72 2.51
C PRO A 97 12.07 11.09 3.73
N TYR A 98 12.38 11.54 4.96
CA TYR A 98 11.75 11.10 6.20
C TYR A 98 10.58 12.00 6.63
N GLY A 99 10.34 13.12 5.92
CA GLY A 99 9.37 14.14 6.29
C GLY A 99 7.90 13.78 6.07
N GLY A 100 7.63 12.64 5.44
CA GLY A 100 6.28 12.21 5.06
C GLY A 100 5.84 12.74 3.69
N ASP A 101 6.59 13.68 3.13
CA ASP A 101 6.53 13.99 1.71
C ASP A 101 7.52 13.08 0.96
N LEU A 102 7.04 12.45 -0.09
CA LEU A 102 7.90 11.68 -0.99
C LEU A 102 7.57 12.10 -2.41
N VAL A 103 8.53 12.76 -3.06
CA VAL A 103 8.52 12.84 -4.51
C VAL A 103 8.98 11.49 -5.01
N LYS A 104 8.03 10.73 -5.55
CA LYS A 104 8.33 9.45 -6.16
C LYS A 104 9.11 9.71 -7.43
N ALA A 105 10.39 9.33 -7.45
CA ALA A 105 11.12 9.05 -8.69
C ALA A 105 10.66 7.70 -9.29
N ASP A 106 9.37 7.41 -9.17
CA ASP A 106 8.76 6.24 -9.77
C ASP A 106 7.89 6.76 -10.90
N ARG A 107 8.00 6.13 -12.07
CA ARG A 107 7.12 6.41 -13.22
C ARG A 107 5.68 5.99 -12.94
N THR A 108 5.34 5.61 -11.70
CA THR A 108 3.98 5.34 -11.28
C THR A 108 3.18 6.63 -11.22
N GLU A 109 2.62 6.94 -12.37
CA GLU A 109 1.57 7.91 -12.56
C GLU A 109 0.45 7.71 -11.52
N PHE A 110 0.08 8.79 -10.85
CA PHE A 110 -1.03 8.79 -9.92
C PHE A 110 -2.32 8.83 -10.74
N LEU A 111 -3.18 7.84 -10.48
CA LEU A 111 -4.51 7.79 -11.06
C LEU A 111 -5.50 8.33 -10.02
N GLY A 112 -5.95 9.56 -10.19
CA GLY A 112 -6.94 10.22 -9.34
C GLY A 112 -8.38 9.93 -9.79
N GLY A 113 -9.35 10.17 -8.92
CA GLY A 113 -10.78 10.11 -9.29
C GLY A 113 -11.17 8.76 -9.89
N VAL A 114 -10.79 7.68 -9.22
CA VAL A 114 -10.99 6.32 -9.69
C VAL A 114 -12.44 5.91 -9.41
N SER A 115 -13.09 5.34 -10.41
CA SER A 115 -14.45 4.82 -10.33
C SER A 115 -14.50 3.41 -10.92
N VAL A 116 -15.24 2.52 -10.25
CA VAL A 116 -15.43 1.13 -10.69
C VAL A 116 -16.87 0.93 -11.16
N TYR A 117 -17.01 0.39 -12.37
CA TYR A 117 -18.27 0.12 -13.04
C TYR A 117 -18.39 -1.36 -13.37
N TRP A 118 -19.35 -2.03 -12.74
CA TRP A 118 -19.67 -3.44 -13.01
C TRP A 118 -20.64 -3.63 -14.19
N GLY A 119 -20.86 -2.60 -15.01
CA GLY A 119 -21.85 -2.67 -16.09
C GLY A 119 -23.30 -2.87 -15.61
N VAL A 120 -23.57 -2.67 -14.32
CA VAL A 120 -24.91 -2.77 -13.75
C VAL A 120 -25.74 -1.58 -14.26
N PRO A 121 -26.94 -1.82 -14.82
CA PRO A 121 -27.84 -0.75 -15.23
C PRO A 121 -28.07 0.25 -14.10
N GLU A 122 -28.03 1.54 -14.42
CA GLU A 122 -28.18 2.63 -13.44
C GLU A 122 -29.49 2.54 -12.64
N GLN A 123 -30.50 1.89 -13.21
CA GLN A 123 -31.80 1.60 -12.59
C GLN A 123 -31.71 0.63 -11.39
N LEU A 124 -30.67 -0.20 -11.33
CA LEU A 124 -30.41 -1.15 -10.24
C LEU A 124 -29.40 -0.61 -9.22
N VAL A 125 -28.75 0.51 -9.52
CA VAL A 125 -27.85 1.22 -8.61
C VAL A 125 -28.71 2.21 -7.82
N ASP A 126 -28.94 1.95 -6.53
CA ASP A 126 -29.68 2.89 -5.68
C ASP A 126 -29.00 4.26 -5.74
N SER A 127 -29.71 5.25 -6.28
CA SER A 127 -29.18 6.57 -6.62
C SER A 127 -29.07 7.52 -5.42
N GLU A 128 -29.46 7.08 -4.22
CA GLU A 128 -29.46 7.94 -3.03
C GLU A 128 -28.80 7.26 -1.84
N ASP A 129 -27.86 7.99 -1.23
CA ASP A 129 -27.25 7.76 0.09
C ASP A 129 -28.31 7.77 1.22
N LYS A 130 -29.32 6.89 1.14
CA LYS A 130 -30.33 6.70 2.17
C LYS A 130 -29.91 5.58 3.10
N ILE A 131 -30.14 5.86 4.38
CA ILE A 131 -29.71 5.14 5.59
C ILE A 131 -30.19 3.66 5.65
N GLU A 132 -30.98 3.19 4.68
CA GLU A 132 -31.42 1.80 4.52
C GLU A 132 -30.58 0.99 3.52
N ALA A 133 -29.29 1.29 3.38
CA ALA A 133 -28.37 0.55 2.51
C ALA A 133 -28.52 -0.99 2.68
N GLN A 134 -28.80 -1.45 3.92
CA GLN A 134 -29.58 -2.66 4.28
C GLN A 134 -30.02 -3.60 3.14
N ASN A 135 -30.95 -3.11 2.34
CA ASN A 135 -31.75 -3.94 1.46
C ASN A 135 -31.55 -3.63 -0.02
N ALA A 136 -30.56 -2.80 -0.38
CA ALA A 136 -30.27 -2.48 -1.76
C ALA A 136 -29.99 -3.77 -2.58
N PRO A 137 -30.56 -3.89 -3.80
CA PRO A 137 -30.38 -5.04 -4.68
C PRO A 137 -28.95 -5.15 -5.21
N PHE A 138 -28.19 -4.05 -5.18
CA PHE A 138 -26.78 -4.02 -5.56
C PHE A 138 -25.98 -3.16 -4.59
N ARG A 139 -24.84 -3.68 -4.14
CA ARG A 139 -23.83 -2.92 -3.39
C ARG A 139 -22.45 -3.24 -3.90
N GLN A 140 -21.57 -2.25 -3.92
CA GLN A 140 -20.16 -2.46 -4.25
C GLN A 140 -19.24 -1.72 -3.29
N GLY A 141 -18.05 -2.28 -3.07
CA GLY A 141 -16.99 -1.67 -2.29
C GLY A 141 -15.62 -1.94 -2.91
N PRO A 142 -14.79 -0.90 -3.17
CA PRO A 142 -15.12 0.53 -3.23
C PRO A 142 -15.75 0.93 -4.58
N SER A 143 -16.76 1.81 -4.58
CA SER A 143 -17.34 2.41 -5.81
C SER A 143 -16.51 3.57 -6.35
N LYS A 144 -15.91 4.35 -5.44
CA LYS A 144 -15.02 5.47 -5.72
C LYS A 144 -13.78 5.36 -4.86
N LEU A 145 -12.62 5.63 -5.45
CA LEU A 145 -11.34 5.74 -4.77
C LEU A 145 -10.73 7.11 -5.10
N SER A 146 -10.19 7.79 -4.09
CA SER A 146 -9.55 9.09 -4.29
C SER A 146 -8.32 8.99 -5.19
N SER A 147 -7.57 7.88 -5.10
CA SER A 147 -6.54 7.53 -6.06
C SER A 147 -6.14 6.05 -6.04
N LEU A 148 -5.55 5.58 -7.13
CA LEU A 148 -4.85 4.31 -7.26
C LEU A 148 -3.40 4.53 -7.71
N TYR A 149 -2.54 3.61 -7.30
CA TYR A 149 -1.15 3.52 -7.77
C TYR A 149 -1.03 2.40 -8.79
N ALA A 150 -0.39 2.69 -9.92
CA ALA A 150 0.05 1.62 -10.82
C ALA A 150 0.95 0.63 -10.05
N GLY A 151 0.64 -0.66 -10.13
CA GLY A 151 1.33 -1.73 -9.40
C GLY A 151 0.72 -2.14 -8.06
N ASN A 152 -0.22 -1.38 -7.49
CA ASN A 152 -0.95 -1.83 -6.30
C ASN A 152 -2.08 -2.78 -6.66
N ARG A 153 -2.26 -3.83 -5.84
CA ARG A 153 -3.41 -4.73 -5.91
C ARG A 153 -4.49 -4.24 -4.94
N PHE A 154 -5.73 -4.21 -5.39
CA PHE A 154 -6.90 -3.96 -4.56
C PHE A 154 -7.97 -4.97 -4.92
N VAL A 155 -8.91 -5.18 -4.00
CA VAL A 155 -10.05 -6.07 -4.20
C VAL A 155 -11.29 -5.21 -4.31
N VAL A 156 -12.04 -5.39 -5.39
CA VAL A 156 -13.39 -4.86 -5.53
C VAL A 156 -14.34 -6.03 -5.35
N PHE A 157 -15.35 -5.86 -4.52
CA PHE A 157 -16.42 -6.84 -4.36
C PHE A 157 -17.77 -6.18 -4.53
N ALA A 158 -18.74 -6.95 -5.02
CA ALA A 158 -20.13 -6.55 -5.11
C ALA A 158 -21.03 -7.59 -4.43
N ILE A 159 -22.09 -7.12 -3.75
CA ILE A 159 -23.16 -7.94 -3.19
C ILE A 159 -24.41 -7.66 -4.00
N ILE A 160 -24.99 -8.72 -4.56
CA ILE A 160 -26.10 -8.60 -5.50
C ILE A 160 -27.24 -9.48 -5.02
N LYS A 161 -28.38 -8.86 -4.72
CA LYS A 161 -29.63 -9.50 -4.27
C LYS A 161 -30.67 -9.36 -5.38
N HIS A 162 -30.41 -9.99 -6.52
CA HIS A 162 -31.33 -9.95 -7.65
C HIS A 162 -31.33 -11.29 -8.39
N GLU A 163 -32.50 -11.94 -8.45
CA GLU A 163 -32.65 -13.31 -8.97
C GLU A 163 -32.26 -13.46 -10.44
N ASN A 164 -32.43 -12.39 -11.22
CA ASN A 164 -32.10 -12.36 -12.65
C ASN A 164 -30.81 -11.59 -12.94
N PHE A 165 -29.92 -11.43 -11.97
CA PHE A 165 -28.64 -10.78 -12.24
C PHE A 165 -27.72 -11.74 -12.99
N GLU A 166 -27.39 -11.38 -14.22
CA GLU A 166 -26.33 -12.03 -14.98
C GLU A 166 -25.00 -11.33 -14.69
N MET A 167 -24.00 -12.10 -14.28
CA MET A 167 -22.67 -11.57 -14.04
C MET A 167 -22.12 -10.97 -15.35
N PRO A 168 -21.66 -9.71 -15.35
CA PRO A 168 -21.01 -9.13 -16.52
C PRO A 168 -19.73 -9.91 -16.84
N ALA A 169 -19.40 -10.06 -18.13
CA ALA A 169 -18.12 -10.64 -18.54
C ALA A 169 -16.93 -9.73 -18.21
N GLU A 170 -17.18 -8.42 -18.10
CA GLU A 170 -16.16 -7.40 -17.92
C GLU A 170 -16.62 -6.31 -16.94
N MET A 171 -15.70 -5.83 -16.11
CA MET A 171 -15.85 -4.62 -15.32
C MET A 171 -14.92 -3.52 -15.87
N ILE A 172 -15.36 -2.27 -15.75
CA ILE A 172 -14.62 -1.11 -16.24
C ILE A 172 -14.13 -0.30 -15.04
N ILE A 173 -12.83 0.01 -15.03
CA ILE A 173 -12.23 0.95 -14.08
C ILE A 173 -11.88 2.20 -14.86
N CYS A 174 -12.42 3.35 -14.45
CA CYS A 174 -12.02 4.64 -14.98
C CYS A 174 -11.16 5.36 -13.95
N ALA A 175 -10.15 6.08 -14.41
CA ALA A 175 -9.34 6.94 -13.56
C ALA A 175 -8.83 8.14 -14.35
N HIS A 176 -8.34 9.16 -13.66
CA HIS A 176 -7.81 10.38 -14.26
C HIS A 176 -6.32 10.48 -13.99
N HIS A 177 -5.55 10.69 -15.04
CA HIS A 177 -4.16 11.09 -14.91
C HIS A 177 -4.07 12.54 -14.41
N ASN A 178 -2.93 12.93 -13.84
CA ASN A 178 -2.68 14.30 -13.42
C ASN A 178 -2.72 15.32 -14.58
N SER A 179 -2.55 14.85 -15.82
CA SER A 179 -2.74 15.67 -17.03
C SER A 179 -4.21 16.00 -17.31
N GLY A 180 -5.16 15.40 -16.59
CA GLY A 180 -6.60 15.46 -16.86
C GLY A 180 -7.09 14.41 -17.86
N GLU A 181 -6.20 13.61 -18.44
CA GLU A 181 -6.57 12.49 -19.31
C GLU A 181 -7.32 11.41 -18.53
N GLN A 182 -8.43 10.92 -19.08
CA GLN A 182 -9.17 9.81 -18.49
C GLN A 182 -8.64 8.48 -19.06
N LEU A 183 -8.18 7.61 -18.18
CA LEU A 183 -7.82 6.24 -18.48
C LEU A 183 -8.99 5.31 -18.19
N ARG A 184 -9.18 4.31 -19.06
CA ARG A 184 -10.23 3.30 -18.95
C ARG A 184 -9.61 1.90 -19.07
N PHE A 185 -9.83 1.07 -18.06
CA PHE A 185 -9.33 -0.29 -17.99
C PHE A 185 -10.51 -1.27 -17.99
N THR A 186 -10.46 -2.26 -18.87
CA THR A 186 -11.42 -3.36 -18.90
C THR A 186 -10.80 -4.57 -18.20
N VAL A 187 -11.51 -5.14 -17.24
CA VAL A 187 -11.06 -6.28 -16.45
C VAL A 187 -12.08 -7.40 -16.61
N ALA A 188 -11.64 -8.58 -17.04
CA ALA A 188 -12.50 -9.76 -17.13
C ALA A 188 -12.97 -10.18 -15.72
N VAL A 189 -14.24 -10.54 -15.61
CA VAL A 189 -14.84 -11.01 -14.35
C VAL A 189 -14.94 -12.53 -14.40
N GLU A 190 -14.40 -13.19 -13.37
CA GLU A 190 -14.46 -14.65 -13.21
C GLU A 190 -15.44 -15.01 -12.09
N GLU A 191 -16.37 -15.93 -12.38
CA GLU A 191 -17.29 -16.47 -11.37
C GLU A 191 -16.63 -17.63 -10.61
N HIS A 192 -16.39 -17.44 -9.32
CA HIS A 192 -16.00 -18.53 -8.43
C HIS A 192 -17.23 -19.03 -7.65
N ARG A 193 -17.84 -20.11 -8.13
CA ARG A 193 -18.84 -20.85 -7.36
C ARG A 193 -18.11 -21.74 -6.35
N THR A 194 -18.13 -21.35 -5.08
CA THR A 194 -17.75 -22.27 -4.01
C THR A 194 -18.80 -23.37 -3.95
N ILE A 195 -18.53 -24.50 -4.58
CA ILE A 195 -19.35 -25.70 -4.43
C ILE A 195 -19.32 -26.01 -2.93
N GLY A 196 -20.48 -25.93 -2.29
CA GLY A 196 -20.63 -26.25 -0.88
C GLY A 196 -20.23 -27.70 -0.64
N ALA A 197 -18.95 -27.93 -0.36
CA ALA A 197 -18.52 -29.12 0.35
C ALA A 197 -19.02 -28.95 1.78
N ALA A 198 -20.26 -29.36 2.01
CA ALA A 198 -20.68 -29.86 3.31
C ALA A 198 -19.91 -31.17 3.57
N ALA A 199 -18.58 -31.07 3.73
CA ALA A 199 -17.82 -32.11 4.38
C ALA A 199 -18.20 -32.01 5.86
N ALA A 200 -19.04 -32.95 6.30
CA ALA A 200 -19.33 -33.16 7.69
C ALA A 200 -18.01 -33.15 8.47
N PHE A 201 -17.88 -32.19 9.37
CA PHE A 201 -16.83 -32.19 10.37
C PHE A 201 -17.09 -33.43 11.23
N ASP A 202 -16.31 -34.49 11.04
CA ASP A 202 -16.30 -35.66 11.91
C ASP A 202 -15.36 -35.35 13.10
N PRO A 203 -15.89 -35.06 14.30
CA PRO A 203 -15.09 -34.74 15.46
C PRO A 203 -14.32 -35.96 16.02
N HIS A 204 -14.38 -37.14 15.39
CA HIS A 204 -13.73 -38.36 15.87
C HIS A 204 -12.48 -38.81 15.11
N SER A 205 -11.97 -38.07 14.12
CA SER A 205 -10.67 -38.42 13.50
C SER A 205 -9.52 -38.03 14.44
N GLY A 206 -9.19 -38.97 15.33
CA GLY A 206 -8.27 -38.83 16.44
C GLY A 206 -6.84 -38.39 16.07
N CYS A 207 -6.27 -37.65 17.01
CA CYS A 207 -4.85 -37.35 17.13
C CYS A 207 -3.99 -38.60 16.88
N SER A 208 -3.14 -38.53 15.85
CA SER A 208 -2.00 -39.44 15.72
C SER A 208 -0.87 -38.92 16.60
N PRO A 209 -0.30 -39.74 17.51
CA PRO A 209 0.76 -39.28 18.40
C PRO A 209 2.08 -39.16 17.64
N TYR A 210 2.77 -38.05 17.90
CA TYR A 210 4.15 -37.79 17.49
C TYR A 210 5.08 -38.91 17.96
N HIS A 211 5.69 -39.63 17.01
CA HIS A 211 6.83 -40.50 17.28
C HIS A 211 8.07 -39.64 17.52
N HIS A 212 8.55 -39.62 18.76
CA HIS A 212 9.88 -39.14 19.12
C HIS A 212 10.92 -40.14 18.58
N GLY A 213 11.65 -39.76 17.53
CA GLY A 213 12.89 -40.42 17.15
C GLY A 213 14.05 -39.85 17.96
N SER A 214 14.55 -40.64 18.91
CA SER A 214 15.83 -40.41 19.59
C SER A 214 16.91 -41.22 18.89
N GLU A 215 17.76 -40.58 18.09
CA GLU A 215 19.02 -41.16 17.63
C GLU A 215 20.12 -40.90 18.67
N GLY A 216 20.64 -41.98 19.25
CA GLY A 216 21.83 -41.97 20.09
C GLY A 216 23.10 -41.88 19.26
N ARG A 217 24.04 -41.04 19.69
CA ARG A 217 25.43 -41.04 19.22
C ARG A 217 26.31 -41.59 20.34
N GLN A 218 26.90 -42.76 20.13
CA GLN A 218 28.02 -43.25 20.94
C GLN A 218 29.34 -42.62 20.48
N PRO A 219 30.32 -42.44 21.38
CA PRO A 219 31.63 -41.92 21.05
C PRO A 219 32.62 -43.03 20.69
N SER A 220 33.56 -42.66 19.83
CA SER A 220 34.87 -43.32 19.64
C SER A 220 35.92 -42.23 19.53
#